data_AF-A0A5C0YN96-F1
#
_entry.id   AF-A0A5C0YN96-F1
#
_cell.length_a   1.000
_cell.length_b   1.000
_cell.length_c   1.000
_cell.angle_alpha   90.00
_cell.angle_beta   90.00
_cell.angle_gamma   90.00
#
_symmetry.space_group_name_H-M   'P 1'
#
loop_
_entity.id
_entity.type
_entity.pdbx_description
1 polymer ?
#
loop_
_entity_poly.entity_id
_entity_poly.type
_entity_poly.pdbx_seq_one_letter_code
_entity_poly.pdbx_strand_id
1 'polypeptide(L)'
;MADNLSLELIKCLINQPGLDVNVRGLNGKTPLHCAIEFDELSMVDLLLTKKNINPFVEDNEGKTSLDYAKEAKKAEILQALISNKYGSEQDSLLHLAAMIGEVNAVRYLIGKGIDVNVRNALHHTPLHLAAGIGHENVVKILVEEGKAEIDVFDARNQTPMHYAVNNKKLEIVKLLLKLGADVNSARMGQNSMKLSPVHIAVSNTNYDERDLCLDILKCLIREPNAQVNLQDYENKTPLHYAERLKTIEVLLTREDIDPLVKDDSGKTPFDYAKPEIKKALMSNKYGSEKNSLLHLAVQTGEIEIVDAILKEEIDIDIVNNKGLSPIYLAAEKGHLHVVKLLLKKGANYTPVLHLAIKSNNLELLKVLFTEKNGALLCRDTVVNFPTIHNKYIAQREIADKRMKKHNNIVCIYVSISAIAVAAYIGLTATTIGSAIIFATITGVFALVIAIMISEMSKRYIEKEFQKKMFMELEECSSTVNDVEIEPIMSRCRQ
;
A
#
# COMPACT_ATOMS: atom_id res chain seq x y z
N MET A 1 -0.50 -29.02 -67.31
CA MET A 1 0.91 -28.56 -67.27
C MET A 1 1.01 -27.03 -67.25
N ALA A 2 0.21 -26.28 -68.01
CA ALA A 2 0.25 -24.81 -68.02
C ALA A 2 -0.12 -24.17 -66.66
N ASP A 3 -1.16 -24.66 -65.97
CA ASP A 3 -1.61 -24.11 -64.68
C ASP A 3 -0.59 -24.30 -63.53
N ASN A 4 0.28 -25.29 -63.64
CA ASN A 4 1.32 -25.55 -62.65
C ASN A 4 2.52 -24.59 -62.86
N LEU A 5 2.81 -24.25 -64.12
CA LEU A 5 3.89 -23.33 -64.49
C LEU A 5 3.58 -21.89 -64.10
N SER A 6 2.30 -21.46 -64.20
CA SER A 6 1.86 -20.14 -63.77
C SER A 6 1.95 -19.99 -62.25
N LEU A 7 1.50 -20.98 -61.47
CA LEU A 7 1.60 -20.98 -60.01
C LEU A 7 3.06 -20.96 -59.54
N GLU A 8 3.94 -21.71 -60.21
CA GLU A 8 5.37 -21.77 -59.88
C GLU A 8 6.10 -20.45 -60.18
N LEU A 9 5.75 -19.78 -61.29
CA LEU A 9 6.23 -18.43 -61.59
C LEU A 9 5.73 -17.41 -60.55
N ILE A 10 4.46 -17.49 -60.16
CA ILE A 10 3.87 -16.61 -59.16
C ILE A 10 4.51 -16.85 -57.79
N LYS A 11 4.82 -18.10 -57.41
CA LYS A 11 5.61 -18.42 -56.22
C LYS A 11 6.98 -17.73 -56.25
N CYS A 12 7.68 -17.77 -57.40
CA CYS A 12 8.95 -17.06 -57.56
C CYS A 12 8.80 -15.55 -57.38
N LEU A 13 7.77 -14.93 -57.96
CA LEU A 13 7.51 -13.49 -57.83
C LEU A 13 7.18 -13.11 -56.38
N ILE A 14 6.27 -13.83 -55.75
CA ILE A 14 5.80 -13.61 -54.38
C ILE A 14 6.92 -13.80 -53.33
N ASN A 15 7.97 -14.57 -53.66
CA ASN A 15 9.14 -14.78 -52.81
C ASN A 15 10.26 -13.75 -53.00
N GLN A 16 10.09 -12.76 -53.89
CA GLN A 16 11.11 -11.73 -54.05
C GLN A 16 11.22 -10.82 -52.80
N PRO A 17 12.46 -10.50 -52.37
CA PRO A 17 12.66 -9.61 -51.24
C PRO A 17 12.13 -8.21 -51.56
N GLY A 18 11.39 -7.62 -50.61
CA GLY A 18 10.83 -6.27 -50.74
C GLY A 18 9.52 -6.17 -51.52
N LEU A 19 8.95 -7.28 -52.00
CA LEU A 19 7.64 -7.26 -52.62
C LEU A 19 6.55 -6.89 -51.60
N ASP A 20 5.75 -5.87 -51.93
CA ASP A 20 4.53 -5.57 -51.20
C ASP A 20 3.37 -6.44 -51.71
N VAL A 21 2.98 -7.42 -50.90
CA VAL A 21 1.90 -8.36 -51.19
C VAL A 21 0.51 -7.71 -51.10
N ASN A 22 0.41 -6.50 -50.53
CA ASN A 22 -0.82 -5.73 -50.41
C ASN A 22 -0.92 -4.60 -51.45
N VAL A 23 -0.05 -4.61 -52.46
CA VAL A 23 -0.07 -3.59 -53.52
C VAL A 23 -1.45 -3.47 -54.14
N ARG A 24 -1.91 -2.23 -54.37
CA ARG A 24 -3.24 -1.94 -54.91
C ARG A 24 -3.14 -1.70 -56.42
N GLY A 25 -3.96 -2.41 -57.19
CA GLY A 25 -4.13 -2.18 -58.63
C GLY A 25 -4.96 -0.92 -58.94
N LEU A 26 -5.28 -0.70 -60.22
CA LEU A 26 -6.03 0.48 -60.68
C LEU A 26 -7.44 0.60 -60.06
N ASN A 27 -8.07 -0.52 -59.75
CA ASN A 27 -9.37 -0.61 -59.08
C ASN A 27 -9.24 -0.70 -57.55
N GLY A 28 -8.05 -0.48 -56.99
CA GLY A 28 -7.78 -0.59 -55.56
C GLY A 28 -7.63 -2.02 -55.05
N LYS A 29 -7.88 -3.05 -55.88
CA LYS A 29 -7.80 -4.46 -55.49
C LYS A 29 -6.35 -4.89 -55.25
N THR A 30 -6.15 -5.67 -54.20
CA THR A 30 -4.87 -6.34 -53.90
C THR A 30 -4.79 -7.70 -54.60
N PRO A 31 -3.60 -8.34 -54.70
CA PRO A 31 -3.47 -9.71 -55.17
C PRO A 31 -4.42 -10.70 -54.48
N LEU A 32 -4.69 -10.48 -53.18
CA LEU A 32 -5.61 -11.32 -52.41
C LEU A 32 -7.07 -11.12 -52.84
N HIS A 33 -7.52 -9.90 -53.14
CA HIS A 33 -8.84 -9.66 -53.71
C HIS A 33 -9.02 -10.42 -55.02
N CYS A 34 -8.04 -10.31 -55.93
CA CYS A 34 -8.09 -10.97 -57.22
C CYS A 34 -8.13 -12.50 -57.05
N ALA A 35 -7.26 -13.08 -56.21
CA ALA A 35 -7.25 -14.51 -55.96
C ALA A 35 -8.60 -15.02 -55.43
N ILE A 36 -9.23 -14.27 -54.53
CA ILE A 36 -10.54 -14.62 -53.99
C ILE A 36 -11.62 -14.44 -55.06
N GLU A 37 -11.62 -13.33 -55.81
CA GLU A 37 -12.58 -13.03 -56.87
C GLU A 37 -12.64 -14.16 -57.91
N PHE A 38 -11.48 -14.66 -58.34
CA PHE A 38 -11.33 -15.78 -59.27
C PHE A 38 -11.52 -17.18 -58.64
N ASP A 39 -11.80 -17.28 -57.33
CA ASP A 39 -11.99 -18.54 -56.60
C ASP A 39 -10.77 -19.48 -56.61
N GLU A 40 -9.56 -18.90 -56.62
CA GLU A 40 -8.29 -19.62 -56.74
C GLU A 40 -7.70 -19.95 -55.36
N LEU A 41 -8.19 -21.01 -54.72
CA LEU A 41 -7.76 -21.41 -53.36
C LEU A 41 -6.23 -21.58 -53.22
N SER A 42 -5.57 -22.19 -54.21
CA SER A 42 -4.12 -22.38 -54.20
C SER A 42 -3.33 -21.06 -54.16
N MET A 43 -3.88 -20.02 -54.80
CA MET A 43 -3.32 -18.67 -54.79
C MET A 43 -3.59 -17.97 -53.46
N VAL A 44 -4.78 -18.14 -52.91
CA VAL A 44 -5.13 -17.65 -51.56
C VAL A 44 -4.18 -18.24 -50.53
N ASP A 45 -4.02 -19.57 -50.49
CA ASP A 45 -3.13 -20.25 -49.54
C ASP A 45 -1.69 -19.77 -49.67
N LEU A 46 -1.19 -19.62 -50.90
CA LEU A 46 0.14 -19.10 -51.16
C LEU A 46 0.32 -17.66 -50.63
N LEU A 47 -0.64 -16.77 -50.89
CA LEU A 47 -0.60 -15.39 -50.41
C LEU A 47 -0.70 -15.32 -48.88
N LEU A 48 -1.51 -16.18 -48.26
CA LEU A 48 -1.67 -16.26 -46.81
C LEU A 48 -0.41 -16.71 -46.06
N THR A 49 0.54 -17.38 -46.74
CA THR A 49 1.86 -17.70 -46.15
C THR A 49 2.71 -16.46 -45.84
N LYS A 50 2.31 -15.27 -46.33
CA LYS A 50 3.09 -14.05 -46.20
C LYS A 50 2.78 -13.30 -44.92
N LYS A 51 3.82 -13.05 -44.13
CA LYS A 51 3.71 -12.42 -42.81
C LYS A 51 2.99 -11.06 -42.85
N ASN A 52 3.20 -10.26 -43.89
CA ASN A 52 2.63 -8.92 -44.01
C ASN A 52 1.27 -8.87 -44.73
N ILE A 53 0.66 -10.00 -45.09
CA ILE A 53 -0.62 -10.00 -45.80
C ILE A 53 -1.72 -9.38 -44.93
N ASN A 54 -2.51 -8.46 -45.51
CA ASN A 54 -3.63 -7.80 -44.85
C ASN A 54 -4.95 -8.07 -45.60
N PRO A 55 -5.87 -8.86 -45.03
CA PRO A 55 -7.16 -9.17 -45.66
C PRO A 55 -8.19 -8.03 -45.56
N PHE A 56 -7.86 -6.92 -44.90
CA PHE A 56 -8.75 -5.77 -44.67
C PHE A 56 -8.37 -4.53 -45.50
N VAL A 57 -7.46 -4.64 -46.46
CA VAL A 57 -7.26 -3.55 -47.43
C VAL A 57 -8.55 -3.37 -48.21
N GLU A 58 -9.01 -2.13 -48.36
CA GLU A 58 -10.20 -1.81 -49.14
C GLU A 58 -9.86 -1.54 -50.61
N ASP A 59 -10.66 -2.08 -51.51
CA ASP A 59 -10.69 -1.67 -52.92
C ASP A 59 -11.35 -0.30 -53.11
N ASN A 60 -11.53 0.14 -54.35
CA ASN A 60 -12.15 1.45 -54.63
C ASN A 60 -13.67 1.49 -54.31
N GLU A 61 -14.29 0.34 -54.04
CA GLU A 61 -15.70 0.22 -53.64
C GLU A 61 -15.85 0.09 -52.11
N GLY A 62 -14.73 0.10 -51.36
CA GLY A 62 -14.72 -0.10 -49.91
C GLY A 62 -14.87 -1.57 -49.50
N LYS A 63 -14.71 -2.53 -50.44
CA LYS A 63 -14.79 -3.95 -50.13
C LYS A 63 -13.42 -4.51 -49.77
N THR A 64 -13.38 -5.33 -48.72
CA THR A 64 -12.17 -6.03 -48.28
C THR A 64 -12.10 -7.44 -48.86
N SER A 65 -10.93 -8.09 -48.78
CA SER A 65 -10.77 -9.49 -49.20
C SER A 65 -11.69 -10.42 -48.41
N LEU A 66 -11.97 -10.09 -47.14
CA LEU A 66 -12.98 -10.79 -46.35
C LEU A 66 -14.40 -10.61 -46.93
N ASP A 67 -14.77 -9.43 -47.43
CA ASP A 67 -16.09 -9.20 -48.03
C ASP A 67 -16.27 -9.97 -49.33
N TYR A 68 -15.24 -10.03 -50.18
CA TYR A 68 -15.23 -10.90 -51.37
C TYR A 68 -15.41 -12.38 -51.00
N ALA A 69 -14.85 -12.82 -49.86
CA ALA A 69 -15.02 -14.20 -49.37
C ALA A 69 -16.39 -14.46 -48.72
N LYS A 70 -17.06 -13.41 -48.19
CA LYS A 70 -18.44 -13.49 -47.66
C LYS A 70 -19.46 -13.65 -48.78
N GLU A 71 -19.24 -12.99 -49.91
CA GLU A 71 -20.14 -12.99 -51.07
C GLU A 71 -20.07 -14.34 -51.83
N ALA A 72 -21.00 -15.25 -51.50
CA ALA A 72 -21.36 -16.49 -52.20
C ALA A 72 -20.34 -17.66 -52.21
N LYS A 73 -20.73 -18.80 -51.62
CA LYS A 73 -20.22 -20.19 -51.85
C LYS A 73 -18.70 -20.47 -51.73
N LYS A 74 -17.85 -19.48 -51.43
CA LYS A 74 -16.40 -19.62 -51.22
C LYS A 74 -16.07 -20.09 -49.79
N ALA A 75 -16.75 -21.13 -49.32
CA ALA A 75 -16.64 -21.59 -47.94
C ALA A 75 -15.21 -22.02 -47.58
N GLU A 76 -14.50 -22.65 -48.52
CA GLU A 76 -13.11 -23.08 -48.33
C GLU A 76 -12.15 -21.90 -48.20
N ILE A 77 -12.27 -20.90 -49.07
CA ILE A 77 -11.46 -19.66 -49.00
C ILE A 77 -11.77 -18.89 -47.72
N LEU A 78 -13.04 -18.76 -47.35
CA LEU A 78 -13.42 -18.12 -46.09
C LEU A 78 -12.81 -18.86 -44.89
N GLN A 79 -12.83 -20.20 -44.91
CA GLN A 79 -12.21 -21.01 -43.88
C GLN A 79 -10.69 -20.84 -43.86
N ALA A 80 -10.04 -20.72 -45.03
CA ALA A 80 -8.61 -20.45 -45.14
C ALA A 80 -8.26 -19.10 -44.50
N LEU A 81 -9.01 -18.03 -44.80
CA LEU A 81 -8.84 -16.72 -44.16
C LEU A 81 -9.02 -16.79 -42.63
N ILE A 82 -10.08 -17.46 -42.15
CA ILE A 82 -10.37 -17.56 -40.71
C ILE A 82 -9.32 -18.37 -39.96
N SER A 83 -8.83 -19.46 -40.56
CA SER A 83 -7.90 -20.40 -39.91
C SER A 83 -6.45 -19.95 -39.99
N ASN A 84 -6.13 -18.97 -40.84
CA ASN A 84 -4.77 -18.49 -41.02
C ASN A 84 -4.23 -17.76 -39.78
N LYS A 85 -2.90 -17.78 -39.65
CA LYS A 85 -2.15 -17.00 -38.66
C LYS A 85 -1.37 -15.90 -39.38
N TYR A 86 -1.73 -14.66 -39.08
CA TYR A 86 -1.19 -13.47 -39.73
C TYR A 86 -0.02 -12.90 -38.92
N GLY A 87 0.93 -12.25 -39.60
CA GLY A 87 2.04 -11.58 -38.93
C GLY A 87 3.07 -12.53 -38.31
N SER A 88 4.09 -11.93 -37.71
CA SER A 88 5.04 -12.64 -36.83
C SER A 88 4.41 -13.00 -35.48
N GLU A 89 3.37 -12.28 -35.06
CA GLU A 89 2.69 -12.49 -33.79
C GLU A 89 1.63 -13.59 -33.84
N GLN A 90 1.41 -14.22 -35.00
CA GLN A 90 0.40 -15.28 -35.20
C GLN A 90 -1.02 -14.81 -34.85
N ASP A 91 -1.36 -13.58 -35.28
CA ASP A 91 -2.68 -13.00 -35.11
C ASP A 91 -3.74 -13.82 -35.84
N SER A 92 -4.90 -14.02 -35.22
CA SER A 92 -6.07 -14.52 -35.95
C SER A 92 -6.70 -13.40 -36.77
N LEU A 93 -7.58 -13.76 -37.70
CA LEU A 93 -8.36 -12.77 -38.44
C LEU A 93 -9.17 -11.83 -37.51
N LEU A 94 -9.61 -12.33 -36.34
CA LEU A 94 -10.30 -11.53 -35.33
C LEU A 94 -9.38 -10.53 -34.62
N HIS A 95 -8.11 -10.89 -34.37
CA HIS A 95 -7.12 -9.95 -33.82
C HIS A 95 -6.92 -8.78 -34.78
N LEU A 96 -6.72 -9.09 -36.06
CA LEU A 96 -6.57 -8.06 -37.09
C LEU A 96 -7.80 -7.15 -37.16
N ALA A 97 -9.00 -7.73 -37.26
CA ALA A 97 -10.26 -6.97 -37.28
C ALA A 97 -10.43 -6.07 -36.05
N ALA A 98 -10.05 -6.58 -34.87
CA ALA A 98 -10.14 -5.84 -33.63
C ALA A 98 -9.11 -4.70 -33.52
N MET A 99 -7.90 -4.94 -34.02
CA MET A 99 -6.80 -3.97 -34.05
C MET A 99 -7.07 -2.79 -34.97
N ILE A 100 -7.71 -3.01 -36.12
CA ILE A 100 -8.05 -1.96 -37.09
C ILE A 100 -9.39 -1.27 -36.79
N GLY A 101 -10.24 -1.89 -35.97
CA GLY A 101 -11.56 -1.34 -35.61
C GLY A 101 -12.70 -1.75 -36.55
N GLU A 102 -12.54 -2.82 -37.33
CA GLU A 102 -13.53 -3.27 -38.33
C GLU A 102 -14.74 -3.96 -37.67
N VAL A 103 -15.71 -3.15 -37.25
CA VAL A 103 -16.93 -3.56 -36.53
C VAL A 103 -17.70 -4.67 -37.27
N ASN A 104 -17.88 -4.54 -38.58
CA ASN A 104 -18.66 -5.49 -39.36
C ASN A 104 -17.95 -6.84 -39.48
N ALA A 105 -16.62 -6.83 -39.61
CA ALA A 105 -15.82 -8.05 -39.62
C ALA A 105 -15.88 -8.75 -38.25
N VAL A 106 -15.73 -8.00 -37.14
CA VAL A 106 -15.81 -8.55 -35.79
C VAL A 106 -17.17 -9.24 -35.54
N ARG A 107 -18.30 -8.57 -35.84
CA ARG A 107 -19.64 -9.17 -35.69
C ARG A 107 -19.81 -10.42 -36.54
N TYR A 108 -19.37 -10.37 -37.80
CA TYR A 108 -19.48 -11.51 -38.70
C TYR A 108 -18.71 -12.71 -38.16
N LEU A 109 -17.47 -12.50 -37.72
CA LEU A 109 -16.60 -13.54 -37.19
C LEU A 109 -17.17 -14.15 -35.91
N ILE A 110 -17.67 -13.34 -34.97
CA ILE A 110 -18.39 -13.82 -33.77
C ILE A 110 -19.60 -14.66 -34.18
N GLY A 111 -20.39 -14.21 -35.16
CA GLY A 111 -21.54 -14.96 -35.69
C GLY A 111 -21.17 -16.30 -36.34
N LYS A 112 -19.90 -16.51 -36.72
CA LYS A 112 -19.37 -17.79 -37.20
C LYS A 112 -18.94 -18.74 -36.06
N GLY A 113 -19.02 -18.31 -34.81
CA GLY A 113 -18.70 -19.15 -33.65
C GLY A 113 -17.21 -19.38 -33.45
N ILE A 114 -16.35 -18.48 -33.95
CA ILE A 114 -14.91 -18.56 -33.65
C ILE A 114 -14.66 -18.26 -32.16
N ASP A 115 -13.56 -18.78 -31.64
CA ASP A 115 -13.12 -18.46 -30.29
C ASP A 115 -12.74 -16.98 -30.17
N VAL A 116 -13.53 -16.21 -29.42
CA VAL A 116 -13.34 -14.78 -29.18
C VAL A 116 -12.13 -14.51 -28.26
N ASN A 117 -11.76 -15.49 -27.44
CA ASN A 117 -10.63 -15.42 -26.51
C ASN A 117 -9.34 -16.01 -27.08
N VAL A 118 -9.31 -16.24 -28.40
CA VAL A 118 -8.12 -16.72 -29.11
C VAL A 118 -6.90 -15.90 -28.74
N ARG A 119 -5.78 -16.58 -28.48
CA ARG A 119 -4.51 -15.95 -28.10
C ARG A 119 -3.50 -16.00 -29.23
N ASN A 120 -2.83 -14.87 -29.48
CA ASN A 120 -1.70 -14.80 -30.39
C ASN A 120 -0.39 -15.26 -29.68
N ALA A 121 0.77 -15.16 -30.33
CA ALA A 121 2.06 -15.61 -29.80
C ALA A 121 2.53 -14.83 -28.55
N LEU A 122 2.01 -13.62 -28.32
CA LEU A 122 2.24 -12.80 -27.12
C LEU A 122 1.13 -12.97 -26.08
N HIS A 123 0.22 -13.92 -26.30
CA HIS A 123 -0.98 -14.15 -25.52
C HIS A 123 -1.96 -12.97 -25.50
N HIS A 124 -1.86 -12.03 -26.45
CA HIS A 124 -2.91 -11.04 -26.64
C HIS A 124 -4.18 -11.75 -27.09
N THR A 125 -5.32 -11.24 -26.62
CA THR A 125 -6.64 -11.54 -27.20
C THR A 125 -7.06 -10.37 -28.10
N PRO A 126 -8.06 -10.53 -28.98
CA PRO A 126 -8.60 -9.42 -29.76
C PRO A 126 -9.02 -8.21 -28.89
N LEU A 127 -9.49 -8.48 -27.66
CA LEU A 127 -9.87 -7.44 -26.70
C LEU A 127 -8.68 -6.59 -26.24
N HIS A 128 -7.49 -7.17 -26.08
CA HIS A 128 -6.27 -6.42 -25.75
C HIS A 128 -5.95 -5.38 -26.83
N LEU A 129 -6.00 -5.80 -28.10
CA LEU A 129 -5.69 -4.93 -29.24
C LEU A 129 -6.74 -3.83 -29.38
N ALA A 130 -8.04 -4.17 -29.39
CA ALA A 130 -9.10 -3.17 -29.47
C ALA A 130 -9.04 -2.13 -28.34
N ALA A 131 -8.78 -2.59 -27.11
CA ALA A 131 -8.67 -1.72 -25.95
C ALA A 131 -7.43 -0.80 -26.02
N GLY A 132 -6.28 -1.34 -26.42
CA GLY A 132 -5.04 -0.57 -26.55
C GLY A 132 -5.08 0.47 -27.68
N ILE A 133 -5.78 0.18 -28.78
CA ILE A 133 -5.90 1.13 -29.89
C ILE A 133 -6.98 2.18 -29.62
N GLY A 134 -8.09 1.81 -28.96
CA GLY A 134 -9.17 2.74 -28.62
C GLY A 134 -10.49 2.48 -29.34
N HIS A 135 -10.75 1.27 -29.82
CA HIS A 135 -11.95 0.97 -30.61
C HIS A 135 -13.14 0.59 -29.71
N GLU A 136 -13.86 1.59 -29.19
CA GLU A 136 -14.97 1.41 -28.23
C GLU A 136 -16.05 0.44 -28.74
N ASN A 137 -16.49 0.61 -29.99
CA ASN A 137 -17.52 -0.25 -30.57
C ASN A 137 -17.07 -1.72 -30.64
N VAL A 138 -15.80 -1.96 -31.00
CA VAL A 138 -15.25 -3.32 -31.05
C VAL A 138 -15.15 -3.91 -29.65
N VAL A 139 -14.66 -3.17 -28.66
CA VAL A 139 -14.60 -3.61 -27.26
C VAL A 139 -16.00 -4.02 -26.77
N LYS A 140 -17.01 -3.18 -27.03
CA LYS A 140 -18.39 -3.45 -26.66
C LYS A 140 -18.92 -4.74 -27.31
N ILE A 141 -18.70 -4.92 -28.61
CA ILE A 141 -19.14 -6.11 -29.35
C ILE A 141 -18.45 -7.37 -28.83
N LEU A 142 -17.12 -7.34 -28.65
CA LEU A 142 -16.36 -8.48 -28.16
C LEU A 142 -16.87 -8.95 -26.79
N VAL A 143 -17.15 -8.02 -25.88
CA VAL A 143 -17.60 -8.35 -24.51
C VAL A 143 -19.09 -8.69 -24.44
N GLU A 144 -19.97 -7.83 -24.96
CA GLU A 144 -21.42 -8.00 -24.80
C GLU A 144 -22.00 -9.08 -25.74
N GLU A 145 -21.52 -9.18 -26.97
CA GLU A 145 -22.02 -10.13 -27.97
C GLU A 145 -21.14 -11.37 -28.06
N GLY A 146 -19.82 -11.17 -28.07
CA GLY A 146 -18.83 -12.25 -28.15
C GLY A 146 -18.54 -12.96 -26.83
N LYS A 147 -19.00 -12.41 -25.70
CA LYS A 147 -18.71 -12.92 -24.34
C LYS A 147 -17.21 -13.09 -24.07
N ALA A 148 -16.41 -12.16 -24.60
CA ALA A 148 -14.98 -12.14 -24.35
C ALA A 148 -14.69 -12.07 -22.84
N GLU A 149 -13.69 -12.83 -22.40
CA GLU A 149 -13.15 -12.72 -21.05
C GLU A 149 -12.49 -11.35 -20.91
N ILE A 150 -12.94 -10.56 -19.93
CA ILE A 150 -12.52 -9.16 -19.78
C ILE A 150 -11.15 -9.05 -19.11
N ASP A 151 -10.91 -9.83 -18.05
CA ASP A 151 -9.70 -9.78 -17.22
C ASP A 151 -8.69 -10.88 -17.60
N VAL A 152 -8.40 -11.00 -18.90
CA VAL A 152 -7.41 -11.94 -19.42
C VAL A 152 -6.02 -11.33 -19.32
N PHE A 153 -5.02 -12.14 -18.98
CA PHE A 153 -3.61 -11.73 -18.93
C PHE A 153 -2.85 -12.17 -20.18
N ASP A 154 -2.05 -11.27 -20.75
CA ASP A 154 -1.07 -11.56 -21.79
C ASP A 154 0.24 -12.15 -21.21
N ALA A 155 1.27 -12.33 -22.06
CA ALA A 155 2.57 -12.86 -21.66
C ALA A 155 3.37 -11.93 -20.70
N ARG A 156 2.98 -10.65 -20.59
CA ARG A 156 3.56 -9.65 -19.67
C ARG A 156 2.72 -9.46 -18.40
N ASN A 157 1.68 -10.27 -18.21
CA ASN A 157 0.65 -10.13 -17.18
C ASN A 157 -0.10 -8.78 -17.24
N GLN A 158 -0.33 -8.28 -18.45
CA GLN A 158 -1.19 -7.12 -18.69
C GLN A 158 -2.57 -7.58 -19.17
N THR A 159 -3.62 -6.92 -18.67
CA THR A 159 -5.00 -7.09 -19.13
C THR A 159 -5.39 -6.03 -20.16
N PRO A 160 -6.52 -6.16 -20.87
CA PRO A 160 -7.00 -5.10 -21.76
C PRO A 160 -7.10 -3.71 -21.10
N MET A 161 -7.40 -3.66 -19.79
CA MET A 161 -7.39 -2.39 -19.02
C MET A 161 -5.98 -1.78 -18.93
N HIS A 162 -4.93 -2.59 -18.76
CA HIS A 162 -3.55 -2.09 -18.74
C HIS A 162 -3.16 -1.46 -20.08
N TYR A 163 -3.57 -2.07 -21.19
CA TYR A 163 -3.35 -1.51 -22.54
C TYR A 163 -4.08 -0.18 -22.72
N ALA A 164 -5.35 -0.11 -22.31
CA ALA A 164 -6.14 1.12 -22.38
C ALA A 164 -5.51 2.25 -21.54
N VAL A 165 -5.06 1.96 -20.31
CA VAL A 165 -4.39 2.94 -19.44
C VAL A 165 -3.05 3.38 -20.01
N ASN A 166 -2.18 2.44 -20.41
CA ASN A 166 -0.84 2.75 -20.93
C ASN A 166 -0.91 3.59 -22.22
N ASN A 167 -1.90 3.30 -23.08
CA ASN A 167 -2.12 4.00 -24.33
C ASN A 167 -3.11 5.19 -24.20
N LYS A 168 -3.46 5.58 -22.97
CA LYS A 168 -4.24 6.78 -22.65
C LYS A 168 -5.64 6.83 -23.27
N LYS A 169 -6.30 5.66 -23.36
CA LYS A 169 -7.63 5.49 -23.94
C LYS A 169 -8.71 5.64 -22.87
N LEU A 170 -8.97 6.87 -22.43
CA LEU A 170 -9.90 7.18 -21.33
C LEU A 170 -11.30 6.56 -21.51
N GLU A 171 -11.88 6.67 -22.70
CA GLU A 171 -13.23 6.14 -22.95
C GLU A 171 -13.26 4.61 -22.92
N ILE A 172 -12.17 3.93 -23.32
CA ILE A 172 -12.05 2.49 -23.13
C ILE A 172 -11.94 2.11 -21.66
N VAL A 173 -11.17 2.87 -20.85
CA VAL A 173 -11.07 2.61 -19.41
C VAL A 173 -12.45 2.69 -18.76
N LYS A 174 -13.21 3.75 -19.05
CA LYS A 174 -14.60 3.90 -18.57
C LYS A 174 -15.49 2.75 -19.03
N LEU A 175 -15.37 2.36 -20.31
CA LEU A 175 -16.16 1.27 -20.88
C LEU A 175 -15.84 -0.07 -20.21
N LEU A 176 -14.56 -0.41 -20.02
CA LEU A 176 -14.15 -1.66 -19.36
C LEU A 176 -14.64 -1.71 -17.90
N LEU A 177 -14.52 -0.61 -17.15
CA LEU A 177 -15.06 -0.51 -15.79
C LEU A 177 -16.58 -0.73 -15.78
N LYS A 178 -17.30 -0.09 -16.70
CA LYS A 178 -18.76 -0.27 -16.86
C LYS A 178 -19.14 -1.72 -17.20
N LEU A 179 -18.30 -2.41 -17.97
CA LEU A 179 -18.48 -3.82 -18.33
C LEU A 179 -18.07 -4.79 -17.22
N GLY A 180 -17.58 -4.29 -16.07
CA GLY A 180 -17.24 -5.09 -14.90
C GLY A 180 -15.81 -5.60 -14.85
N ALA A 181 -14.88 -4.99 -15.60
CA ALA A 181 -13.46 -5.27 -15.49
C ALA A 181 -12.93 -4.97 -14.08
N ASP A 182 -12.04 -5.81 -13.55
CA ASP A 182 -11.42 -5.57 -12.25
C ASP A 182 -10.41 -4.41 -12.32
N VAL A 183 -10.75 -3.30 -11.66
CA VAL A 183 -9.89 -2.10 -11.52
C VAL A 183 -8.55 -2.41 -10.83
N ASN A 184 -8.48 -3.50 -10.07
CA ASN A 184 -7.31 -3.96 -9.34
C ASN A 184 -6.54 -5.06 -10.06
N SER A 185 -6.89 -5.37 -11.32
CA SER A 185 -6.28 -6.43 -12.11
C SER A 185 -4.75 -6.41 -11.98
N ALA A 186 -4.21 -7.40 -11.28
CA ALA A 186 -2.76 -7.57 -11.12
C ALA A 186 -2.51 -9.04 -10.81
N ARG A 187 -1.59 -9.69 -11.55
CA ARG A 187 -1.31 -11.12 -11.38
C ARG A 187 0.05 -11.37 -10.75
N MET A 188 0.09 -12.35 -9.85
CA MET A 188 1.33 -12.92 -9.31
C MET A 188 1.97 -13.87 -10.33
N GLY A 189 3.24 -13.64 -10.66
CA GLY A 189 4.01 -14.53 -11.54
C GLY A 189 5.50 -14.18 -11.53
N GLN A 190 6.37 -15.17 -11.77
CA GLN A 190 7.80 -14.92 -11.92
C GLN A 190 8.02 -13.99 -13.13
N ASN A 191 8.81 -12.93 -12.96
CA ASN A 191 9.21 -11.94 -13.98
C ASN A 191 8.17 -10.91 -14.45
N SER A 192 7.12 -10.61 -13.67
CA SER A 192 6.26 -9.45 -13.95
C SER A 192 6.04 -8.60 -12.71
N MET A 193 6.05 -7.28 -12.89
CA MET A 193 6.07 -6.31 -11.79
C MET A 193 4.78 -6.27 -10.95
N LYS A 194 3.75 -7.09 -11.22
CA LYS A 194 2.45 -7.04 -10.50
C LYS A 194 1.89 -5.59 -10.42
N LEU A 195 1.99 -4.85 -11.53
CA LEU A 195 1.47 -3.49 -11.59
C LEU A 195 -0.04 -3.54 -11.82
N SER A 196 -0.80 -2.85 -10.97
CA SER A 196 -2.23 -2.61 -11.21
C SER A 196 -2.44 -1.47 -12.23
N PRO A 197 -3.65 -1.30 -12.79
CA PRO A 197 -3.99 -0.14 -13.62
C PRO A 197 -3.64 1.21 -12.97
N VAL A 198 -3.79 1.33 -11.65
CA VAL A 198 -3.42 2.55 -10.90
C VAL A 198 -1.91 2.77 -10.91
N HIS A 199 -1.09 1.71 -10.76
CA HIS A 199 0.37 1.84 -10.86
C HIS A 199 0.78 2.41 -12.22
N ILE A 200 0.24 1.85 -13.32
CA ILE A 200 0.55 2.31 -14.68
C ILE A 200 0.10 3.76 -14.87
N ALA A 201 -1.10 4.12 -14.40
CA ALA A 201 -1.61 5.48 -14.52
C ALA A 201 -0.71 6.51 -13.80
N VAL A 202 -0.11 6.12 -12.68
CA VAL A 202 0.78 6.97 -11.88
C VAL A 202 2.19 7.04 -12.46
N SER A 203 2.73 5.92 -12.95
CA SER A 203 4.12 5.83 -13.45
C SER A 203 4.32 6.37 -14.87
N ASN A 204 3.24 6.64 -15.62
CA ASN A 204 3.36 7.04 -17.03
C ASN A 204 3.88 8.47 -17.16
N THR A 205 5.17 8.65 -17.44
CA THR A 205 5.87 9.96 -17.51
C THR A 205 5.63 10.74 -18.82
N ASN A 206 5.14 10.07 -19.86
CA ASN A 206 4.89 10.68 -21.17
C ASN A 206 3.49 11.26 -21.22
N TYR A 207 3.28 12.48 -20.74
CA TYR A 207 1.95 13.09 -20.71
C TYR A 207 1.67 13.87 -22.01
N ASP A 208 0.47 13.66 -22.55
CA ASP A 208 -0.10 14.42 -23.67
C ASP A 208 -0.57 15.80 -23.16
N GLU A 209 -0.70 16.80 -24.04
CA GLU A 209 -1.08 18.19 -23.69
C GLU A 209 -2.43 18.30 -22.97
N ARG A 210 -3.24 17.24 -23.00
CA ARG A 210 -4.64 17.19 -22.52
C ARG A 210 -4.84 16.56 -21.14
N ASP A 211 -3.79 16.35 -20.34
CA ASP A 211 -3.89 15.79 -18.97
C ASP A 211 -4.68 14.44 -18.87
N LEU A 212 -4.83 13.69 -19.98
CA LEU A 212 -5.63 12.45 -20.07
C LEU A 212 -5.24 11.39 -19.04
N CYS A 213 -3.95 11.27 -18.71
CA CYS A 213 -3.49 10.34 -17.68
C CYS A 213 -4.05 10.69 -16.29
N LEU A 214 -4.24 11.98 -15.98
CA LEU A 214 -4.87 12.40 -14.71
C LEU A 214 -6.36 12.07 -14.70
N ASP A 215 -7.05 12.22 -15.83
CA ASP A 215 -8.47 11.85 -15.92
C ASP A 215 -8.67 10.35 -15.83
N ILE A 216 -7.77 9.55 -16.40
CA ILE A 216 -7.74 8.09 -16.21
C ILE A 216 -7.49 7.76 -14.74
N LEU A 217 -6.50 8.38 -14.10
CA LEU A 217 -6.23 8.14 -12.68
C LEU A 217 -7.44 8.48 -11.81
N LYS A 218 -8.06 9.66 -12.02
CA LYS A 218 -9.30 10.06 -11.34
C LYS A 218 -10.43 9.06 -11.58
N CYS A 219 -10.54 8.52 -12.79
CA CYS A 219 -11.55 7.51 -13.11
C CYS A 219 -11.30 6.24 -12.30
N LEU A 220 -10.07 5.73 -12.28
CA LEU A 220 -9.71 4.50 -11.57
C LEU A 220 -9.91 4.62 -10.06
N ILE A 221 -9.42 5.69 -9.42
CA ILE A 221 -9.50 5.83 -7.94
C ILE A 221 -10.90 6.17 -7.42
N ARG A 222 -11.81 6.60 -8.31
CA ARG A 222 -13.22 6.85 -7.95
C ARG A 222 -14.02 5.56 -7.82
N GLU A 223 -13.54 4.46 -8.40
CA GLU A 223 -14.18 3.16 -8.23
C GLU A 223 -14.12 2.74 -6.75
N PRO A 224 -15.27 2.41 -6.11
CA PRO A 224 -15.30 2.12 -4.68
C PRO A 224 -14.39 0.96 -4.25
N ASN A 225 -14.19 -0.01 -5.13
CA ASN A 225 -13.34 -1.17 -4.92
C ASN A 225 -11.87 -0.95 -5.32
N ALA A 226 -11.49 0.23 -5.83
CA ALA A 226 -10.10 0.51 -6.19
C ALA A 226 -9.20 0.53 -4.95
N GLN A 227 -8.18 -0.31 -4.96
CA GLN A 227 -7.22 -0.44 -3.89
C GLN A 227 -5.97 0.40 -4.21
N VAL A 228 -5.90 1.60 -3.64
CA VAL A 228 -4.84 2.57 -3.93
C VAL A 228 -3.50 2.27 -3.26
N ASN A 229 -3.47 1.33 -2.31
CA ASN A 229 -2.26 0.86 -1.63
C ASN A 229 -1.83 -0.55 -2.08
N LEU A 230 -2.34 -1.05 -3.21
CA LEU A 230 -1.89 -2.34 -3.73
C LEU A 230 -0.38 -2.33 -3.90
N GLN A 231 0.26 -3.37 -3.38
CA GLN A 231 1.70 -3.54 -3.48
C GLN A 231 2.04 -4.40 -4.69
N ASP A 232 3.02 -3.94 -5.45
CA ASP A 232 3.61 -4.62 -6.59
C ASP A 232 4.55 -5.76 -6.12
N TYR A 233 5.41 -6.28 -6.99
CA TYR A 233 6.38 -7.35 -6.65
C TYR A 233 7.54 -6.91 -5.74
N GLU A 234 7.90 -5.62 -5.72
CA GLU A 234 8.92 -5.02 -4.84
C GLU A 234 8.28 -4.43 -3.57
N ASN A 235 7.01 -4.75 -3.30
CA ASN A 235 6.19 -4.16 -2.25
C ASN A 235 5.96 -2.64 -2.38
N LYS A 236 6.14 -2.07 -3.58
CA LYS A 236 5.86 -0.67 -3.87
C LYS A 236 4.39 -0.47 -4.16
N THR A 237 3.82 0.58 -3.58
CA THR A 237 2.47 1.09 -3.89
C THR A 237 2.52 2.07 -5.06
N PRO A 238 1.37 2.43 -5.68
CA PRO A 238 1.33 3.47 -6.71
C PRO A 238 1.98 4.78 -6.26
N LEU A 239 1.88 5.13 -4.97
CA LEU A 239 2.47 6.36 -4.43
C LEU A 239 4.01 6.37 -4.53
N HIS A 240 4.68 5.20 -4.54
CA HIS A 240 6.13 5.12 -4.74
C HIS A 240 6.57 5.52 -6.15
N TYR A 241 5.71 5.31 -7.16
CA TYR A 241 6.00 5.61 -8.57
C TYR A 241 5.70 7.06 -8.96
N ALA A 242 5.19 7.85 -8.02
CA ALA A 242 4.63 9.14 -8.35
C ALA A 242 5.73 10.20 -8.51
N GLU A 243 5.94 10.66 -9.75
CA GLU A 243 6.99 11.64 -10.06
C GLU A 243 6.50 13.09 -10.20
N ARG A 244 5.18 13.29 -10.23
CA ARG A 244 4.53 14.59 -10.49
C ARG A 244 3.62 15.00 -9.35
N LEU A 245 3.71 16.28 -8.98
CA LEU A 245 2.88 16.88 -7.94
C LEU A 245 1.37 16.68 -8.17
N LYS A 246 0.85 17.03 -9.37
CA LYS A 246 -0.58 16.87 -9.69
C LYS A 246 -1.07 15.42 -9.56
N THR A 247 -0.27 14.44 -9.96
CA THR A 247 -0.62 13.01 -9.86
C THR A 247 -0.78 12.59 -8.41
N ILE A 248 0.11 13.09 -7.55
CA ILE A 248 0.11 12.82 -6.11
C ILE A 248 -1.06 13.52 -5.43
N GLU A 249 -1.31 14.78 -5.73
CA GLU A 249 -2.48 15.50 -5.22
C GLU A 249 -3.78 14.75 -5.51
N VAL A 250 -3.91 14.14 -6.70
CA VAL A 250 -5.05 13.29 -7.05
C VAL A 250 -5.11 12.02 -6.20
N LEU A 251 -4.01 11.28 -6.07
CA LEU A 251 -3.97 10.08 -5.20
C LEU A 251 -4.31 10.41 -3.74
N LEU A 252 -3.78 11.52 -3.23
CA LEU A 252 -3.95 11.97 -1.85
C LEU A 252 -5.39 12.41 -1.52
N THR A 253 -6.27 12.55 -2.52
CA THR A 253 -7.70 12.78 -2.28
C THR A 253 -8.41 11.57 -1.67
N ARG A 254 -7.84 10.38 -1.76
CA ARG A 254 -8.38 9.15 -1.18
C ARG A 254 -8.09 9.08 0.32
N GLU A 255 -9.12 8.85 1.13
CA GLU A 255 -8.97 8.79 2.59
C GLU A 255 -8.25 7.53 3.08
N ASP A 256 -8.32 6.45 2.30
CA ASP A 256 -7.68 5.16 2.60
C ASP A 256 -6.23 5.08 2.11
N ILE A 257 -5.66 6.14 1.52
CA ILE A 257 -4.25 6.15 1.08
C ILE A 257 -3.32 6.04 2.30
N ASP A 258 -2.36 5.12 2.23
CA ASP A 258 -1.34 4.94 3.26
C ASP A 258 0.03 5.40 2.72
N PRO A 259 0.55 6.55 3.18
CA PRO A 259 1.83 7.08 2.73
C PRO A 259 3.05 6.42 3.40
N LEU A 260 2.85 5.50 4.36
CA LEU A 260 3.92 4.87 5.14
C LEU A 260 4.22 3.43 4.74
N VAL A 261 3.55 2.90 3.71
CA VAL A 261 3.82 1.56 3.19
C VAL A 261 5.28 1.48 2.74
N LYS A 262 5.97 0.42 3.15
CA LYS A 262 7.37 0.17 2.81
C LYS A 262 7.51 -0.83 1.67
N ASP A 263 8.49 -0.59 0.82
CA ASP A 263 8.97 -1.54 -0.16
C ASP A 263 9.94 -2.58 0.45
N ASP A 264 10.45 -3.50 -0.38
CA ASP A 264 11.41 -4.53 0.04
C ASP A 264 12.72 -3.97 0.59
N SER A 265 13.06 -2.71 0.27
CA SER A 265 14.22 -2.01 0.79
C SER A 265 13.95 -1.28 2.12
N GLY A 266 12.72 -1.36 2.62
CA GLY A 266 12.28 -0.69 3.84
C GLY A 266 12.01 0.81 3.65
N LYS A 267 11.94 1.29 2.40
CA LYS A 267 11.72 2.69 2.06
C LYS A 267 10.24 2.96 1.79
N THR A 268 9.81 4.15 2.16
CA THR A 268 8.47 4.68 1.95
C THR A 268 8.41 5.54 0.68
N PRO A 269 7.21 5.90 0.17
CA PRO A 269 7.08 6.89 -0.91
C PRO A 269 7.79 8.22 -0.62
N PHE A 270 7.84 8.62 0.66
CA PHE A 270 8.50 9.84 1.09
C PHE A 270 10.01 9.84 0.82
N ASP A 271 10.65 8.67 0.87
CA ASP A 271 12.10 8.51 0.65
C ASP A 271 12.48 8.69 -0.82
N TYR A 272 11.58 8.36 -1.75
CA TYR A 272 11.76 8.53 -3.19
C TYR A 272 11.30 9.92 -3.68
N ALA A 273 10.50 10.62 -2.89
CA ALA A 273 9.85 11.86 -3.29
C ALA A 273 10.83 13.02 -3.51
N LYS A 274 10.59 13.78 -4.59
CA LYS A 274 11.22 15.09 -4.84
C LYS A 274 10.76 16.12 -3.79
N PRO A 275 11.49 17.22 -3.55
CA PRO A 275 11.15 18.21 -2.52
C PRO A 275 9.71 18.75 -2.59
N GLU A 276 9.22 19.05 -3.79
CA GLU A 276 7.84 19.54 -4.01
C GLU A 276 6.79 18.51 -3.59
N ILE A 277 7.07 17.23 -3.85
CA ILE A 277 6.20 16.10 -3.51
C ILE A 277 6.24 15.84 -2.01
N LYS A 278 7.42 15.88 -1.39
CA LYS A 278 7.56 15.77 0.07
C LYS A 278 6.71 16.82 0.77
N LYS A 279 6.73 18.06 0.28
CA LYS A 279 5.88 19.14 0.81
C LYS A 279 4.39 18.79 0.70
N ALA A 280 3.94 18.25 -0.43
CA ALA A 280 2.55 17.82 -0.60
C ALA A 280 2.18 16.66 0.35
N LEU A 281 3.06 15.66 0.48
CA LEU A 281 2.87 14.54 1.41
C LEU A 281 2.76 15.03 2.86
N MET A 282 3.60 15.97 3.29
CA MET A 282 3.57 16.53 4.64
C MET A 282 2.34 17.41 4.90
N SER A 283 1.92 18.19 3.90
CA SER A 283 0.79 19.12 4.02
C SER A 283 -0.58 18.43 3.91
N ASN A 284 -0.61 17.19 3.42
CA ASN A 284 -1.84 16.44 3.26
C ASN A 284 -2.45 15.98 4.60
N LYS A 285 -3.75 15.75 4.59
CA LYS A 285 -4.55 15.32 5.73
C LYS A 285 -5.09 13.91 5.50
N TYR A 286 -4.48 12.94 6.14
CA TYR A 286 -4.74 11.51 5.94
C TYR A 286 -5.82 10.97 6.87
N GLY A 287 -6.59 10.01 6.36
CA GLY A 287 -7.62 9.30 7.11
C GLY A 287 -8.79 10.19 7.56
N SER A 288 -9.66 9.61 8.39
CA SER A 288 -10.84 10.27 8.95
C SER A 288 -10.49 11.34 9.99
N GLU A 289 -9.38 11.16 10.72
CA GLU A 289 -8.89 12.10 11.74
C GLU A 289 -8.11 13.29 11.15
N LYS A 290 -7.88 13.29 9.83
CA LYS A 290 -7.10 14.31 9.12
C LYS A 290 -5.70 14.48 9.74
N ASN A 291 -5.05 13.35 10.00
CA ASN A 291 -3.70 13.27 10.53
C ASN A 291 -2.70 13.84 9.49
N SER A 292 -1.69 14.58 9.93
CA SER A 292 -0.54 14.90 9.06
C SER A 292 0.35 13.67 8.88
N LEU A 293 1.28 13.71 7.93
CA LEU A 293 2.26 12.63 7.75
C LEU A 293 3.04 12.34 9.05
N LEU A 294 3.38 13.38 9.81
CA LEU A 294 4.07 13.25 11.09
C LEU A 294 3.22 12.54 12.14
N HIS A 295 1.90 12.81 12.20
CA HIS A 295 0.99 12.08 13.10
C HIS A 295 0.96 10.58 12.80
N LEU A 296 0.96 10.20 11.51
CA LEU A 296 1.00 8.79 11.13
C LEU A 296 2.35 8.15 11.50
N ALA A 297 3.46 8.82 11.19
CA ALA A 297 4.80 8.29 11.43
C ALA A 297 5.08 8.07 12.92
N VAL A 298 4.65 8.98 13.79
CA VAL A 298 4.86 8.81 15.24
C VAL A 298 4.01 7.69 15.83
N GLN A 299 2.88 7.34 15.22
CA GLN A 299 2.03 6.23 15.66
C GLN A 299 2.66 4.86 15.39
N THR A 300 3.48 4.73 14.32
CA THR A 300 4.19 3.49 14.01
C THR A 300 5.34 3.22 15.00
N GLY A 301 5.91 4.28 15.57
CA GLY A 301 7.03 4.20 16.51
C GLY A 301 8.41 4.09 15.84
N GLU A 302 8.46 4.17 14.51
CA GLU A 302 9.69 4.02 13.73
C GLU A 302 10.46 5.34 13.66
N ILE A 303 11.59 5.38 14.36
CA ILE A 303 12.38 6.60 14.56
C ILE A 303 12.96 7.10 13.23
N GLU A 304 13.34 6.21 12.33
CA GLU A 304 13.96 6.56 11.05
C GLU A 304 13.03 7.39 10.17
N ILE A 305 11.75 7.00 10.07
CA ILE A 305 10.73 7.74 9.32
C ILE A 305 10.50 9.10 9.98
N VAL A 306 10.35 9.12 11.30
CA VAL A 306 10.11 10.36 12.04
C VAL A 306 11.29 11.33 11.87
N ASP A 307 12.54 10.86 11.99
CA ASP A 307 13.74 11.67 11.79
C ASP A 307 13.88 12.18 10.35
N ALA A 308 13.51 11.37 9.35
CA ALA A 308 13.49 11.79 7.95
C ALA A 308 12.49 12.93 7.71
N ILE A 309 11.29 12.87 8.28
CA ILE A 309 10.27 13.92 8.17
C ILE A 309 10.70 15.19 8.91
N LEU A 310 11.28 15.06 10.11
CA LEU A 310 11.72 16.20 10.93
C LEU A 310 13.00 16.90 10.40
N LYS A 311 13.64 16.37 9.36
CA LYS A 311 14.72 17.07 8.63
C LYS A 311 14.16 18.11 7.66
N GLU A 312 12.92 17.95 7.23
CA GLU A 312 12.23 18.92 6.39
C GLU A 312 11.59 20.03 7.27
N GLU A 313 11.22 21.15 6.65
CA GLU A 313 10.52 22.25 7.33
C GLU A 313 9.05 21.87 7.59
N ILE A 314 8.78 21.32 8.77
CA ILE A 314 7.44 20.94 9.23
C ILE A 314 7.11 21.56 10.60
N ASP A 315 5.86 21.96 10.78
CA ASP A 315 5.34 22.32 12.10
C ASP A 315 5.24 21.06 12.99
N ILE A 316 6.12 20.99 13.99
CA ILE A 316 6.22 19.85 14.90
C ILE A 316 5.02 19.71 15.84
N ASP A 317 4.31 20.81 16.10
CA ASP A 317 3.17 20.88 17.01
C ASP A 317 1.83 20.97 16.26
N ILE A 318 1.83 20.65 14.96
CA ILE A 318 0.62 20.54 14.13
C ILE A 318 -0.42 19.66 14.82
N VAL A 319 -1.69 20.05 14.78
CA VAL A 319 -2.78 19.27 15.39
C VAL A 319 -3.69 18.65 14.33
N ASN A 320 -4.16 17.43 14.59
CA ASN A 320 -5.19 16.78 13.78
C ASN A 320 -6.60 17.32 14.08
N ASN A 321 -7.66 16.77 13.47
CA ASN A 321 -9.04 17.23 13.71
C ASN A 321 -9.54 16.99 15.15
N LYS A 322 -8.85 16.17 15.95
CA LYS A 322 -9.13 15.96 17.37
C LYS A 322 -8.37 16.93 18.28
N GLY A 323 -7.56 17.84 17.71
CA GLY A 323 -6.69 18.74 18.48
C GLY A 323 -5.48 18.05 19.10
N LEU A 324 -5.14 16.82 18.66
CA LEU A 324 -4.00 16.06 19.18
C LEU A 324 -2.75 16.39 18.38
N SER A 325 -1.62 16.60 19.04
CA SER A 325 -0.31 16.81 18.41
C SER A 325 0.45 15.48 18.22
N PRO A 326 1.48 15.42 17.33
CA PRO A 326 2.27 14.22 17.12
C PRO A 326 2.93 13.70 18.41
N ILE A 327 3.48 14.59 19.24
CA ILE A 327 4.10 14.20 20.51
C ILE A 327 3.08 13.57 21.47
N TYR A 328 1.83 14.05 21.48
CA TYR A 328 0.75 13.45 22.27
C TYR A 328 0.47 12.03 21.80
N LEU A 329 0.31 11.81 20.49
CA LEU A 329 0.07 10.47 19.92
C LEU A 329 1.24 9.51 20.20
N ALA A 330 2.48 9.97 20.04
CA ALA A 330 3.66 9.18 20.37
C ALA A 330 3.66 8.71 21.83
N ALA A 331 3.30 9.62 22.74
CA ALA A 331 3.21 9.33 24.16
C ALA A 331 2.04 8.39 24.51
N GLU A 332 0.87 8.59 23.89
CA GLU A 332 -0.30 7.71 24.06
C GLU A 332 -0.01 6.27 23.60
N LYS A 333 0.74 6.11 22.51
CA LYS A 333 1.17 4.79 22.01
C LYS A 333 2.36 4.19 22.76
N GLY A 334 2.97 4.94 23.69
CA GLY A 334 4.11 4.48 24.49
C GLY A 334 5.47 4.54 23.77
N HIS A 335 5.57 5.26 22.66
CA HIS A 335 6.78 5.37 21.84
C HIS A 335 7.77 6.39 22.44
N LEU A 336 8.32 6.07 23.62
CA LEU A 336 9.17 6.98 24.40
C LEU A 336 10.41 7.49 23.64
N HIS A 337 10.99 6.68 22.75
CA HIS A 337 12.14 7.09 21.93
C HIS A 337 11.76 8.17 20.90
N VAL A 338 10.57 8.07 20.32
CA VAL A 338 10.00 9.08 19.41
C VAL A 338 9.68 10.36 20.19
N VAL A 339 9.10 10.24 21.40
CA VAL A 339 8.86 11.39 22.29
C VAL A 339 10.17 12.13 22.59
N LYS A 340 11.24 11.41 22.95
CA LYS A 340 12.58 12.01 23.16
C LYS A 340 13.07 12.77 21.94
N LEU A 341 12.93 12.19 20.75
CA LEU A 341 13.35 12.84 19.49
C LEU A 341 12.55 14.14 19.25
N LEU A 342 11.23 14.10 19.42
CA LEU A 342 10.36 15.28 19.24
C LEU A 342 10.69 16.39 20.24
N LEU A 343 10.95 16.05 21.50
CA LEU A 343 11.35 17.01 22.53
C LEU A 343 12.68 17.70 22.20
N LYS A 344 13.68 16.93 21.72
CA LYS A 344 14.97 17.47 21.26
C LYS A 344 14.82 18.40 20.07
N LYS A 345 13.82 18.15 19.22
CA LYS A 345 13.47 18.99 18.06
C LYS A 345 12.56 20.17 18.41
N GLY A 346 12.23 20.36 19.69
CA GLY A 346 11.57 21.56 20.18
C GLY A 346 10.09 21.41 20.52
N ALA A 347 9.47 20.23 20.30
CA ALA A 347 8.03 20.01 20.47
C ALA A 347 7.48 20.50 21.83
N ASN A 348 6.24 20.97 21.82
CA ASN A 348 5.52 21.41 23.00
C ASN A 348 5.21 20.20 23.91
N TYR A 349 5.74 20.23 25.13
CA TYR A 349 5.62 19.13 26.08
C TYR A 349 4.36 19.22 26.96
N THR A 350 3.65 20.37 26.96
CA THR A 350 2.49 20.62 27.83
C THR A 350 1.37 19.58 27.66
N PRO A 351 0.90 19.24 26.43
CA PRO A 351 -0.16 18.24 26.26
C PRO A 351 0.24 16.87 26.80
N VAL A 352 1.52 16.53 26.69
CA VAL A 352 2.08 15.23 27.10
C VAL A 352 2.32 15.18 28.60
N LEU A 353 2.63 16.32 29.23
CA LEU A 353 2.75 16.42 30.69
C LEU A 353 1.42 16.12 31.38
N HIS A 354 0.32 16.71 30.91
CA HIS A 354 -1.01 16.41 31.43
C HIS A 354 -1.37 14.93 31.24
N LEU A 355 -1.05 14.36 30.06
CA LEU A 355 -1.26 12.93 29.80
C LEU A 355 -0.45 12.06 30.77
N ALA A 356 0.83 12.38 30.99
CA ALA A 356 1.72 11.62 31.86
C ALA A 356 1.25 11.64 33.32
N ILE A 357 0.77 12.79 33.81
CA ILE A 357 0.20 12.92 35.16
C ILE A 357 -1.10 12.11 35.28
N LYS A 358 -2.06 12.33 34.37
CA LYS A 358 -3.36 11.64 34.39
C LYS A 358 -3.23 10.12 34.29
N SER A 359 -2.26 9.64 33.50
CA SER A 359 -2.02 8.21 33.28
C SER A 359 -1.08 7.57 34.31
N ASN A 360 -0.60 8.31 35.30
CA ASN A 360 0.43 7.86 36.25
C ASN A 360 1.70 7.30 35.57
N ASN A 361 2.10 7.84 34.42
CA ASN A 361 3.21 7.32 33.64
C ASN A 361 4.55 7.92 34.08
N LEU A 362 5.21 7.25 35.03
CA LEU A 362 6.48 7.69 35.60
C LEU A 362 7.62 7.75 34.57
N GLU A 363 7.68 6.79 33.64
CA GLU A 363 8.75 6.76 32.63
C GLU A 363 8.60 7.92 31.63
N LEU A 364 7.38 8.24 31.23
CA LEU A 364 7.12 9.41 30.40
C LEU A 364 7.46 10.72 31.13
N LEU A 365 7.12 10.85 32.43
CA LEU A 365 7.54 12.00 33.23
C LEU A 365 9.07 12.12 33.28
N LYS A 366 9.78 11.03 33.57
CA LYS A 366 11.26 11.04 33.56
C LYS A 366 11.79 11.56 32.23
N VAL A 367 11.27 11.07 31.11
CA VAL A 367 11.67 11.51 29.76
C VAL A 367 11.47 13.03 29.58
N LEU A 368 10.29 13.54 29.96
CA LEU A 368 9.97 14.97 29.85
C LEU A 368 10.95 15.84 30.63
N PHE A 369 11.28 15.45 31.88
CA PHE A 369 12.18 16.22 32.75
C PHE A 369 13.67 16.01 32.47
N THR A 370 14.06 14.92 31.82
CA THR A 370 15.45 14.71 31.38
C THR A 370 15.82 15.56 30.17
N GLU A 371 14.89 15.77 29.24
CA GLU A 371 15.17 16.41 27.94
C GLU A 371 14.86 17.91 27.94
N LYS A 372 13.91 18.37 28.75
CA LYS A 372 13.72 19.79 29.05
C LYS A 372 13.88 19.96 30.55
N ASN A 373 14.76 20.86 31.00
CA ASN A 373 14.93 21.26 32.40
C ASN A 373 13.63 21.91 32.94
N GLY A 374 12.57 21.12 33.07
CA GLY A 374 11.19 21.57 33.25
C GLY A 374 10.90 21.97 34.68
N ALA A 375 11.11 23.25 34.97
CA ALA A 375 10.40 23.96 36.02
C ALA A 375 8.89 23.93 35.75
N LEU A 376 8.07 23.30 36.60
CA LEU A 376 6.64 23.59 36.62
C LEU A 376 6.45 24.94 37.33
N LEU A 377 5.76 25.88 36.69
CA LEU A 377 5.31 27.10 37.35
C LEU A 377 4.04 26.78 38.16
N CYS A 378 4.10 26.94 39.48
CA CYS A 378 2.95 26.79 40.38
C CYS A 378 2.88 28.01 41.29
N ARG A 379 1.84 28.85 41.12
CA ARG A 379 1.48 29.97 42.01
C ARG A 379 2.68 30.66 42.67
N ASP A 380 3.47 31.37 41.86
CA ASP A 380 4.65 32.14 42.25
C ASP A 380 5.88 31.34 42.74
N THR A 381 5.89 30.02 42.57
CA THR A 381 7.07 29.17 42.83
C THR A 381 7.37 28.22 41.68
N VAL A 382 8.64 28.15 41.30
CA VAL A 382 9.16 27.16 40.36
C VAL A 382 9.33 25.83 41.09
N VAL A 383 8.42 24.89 40.85
CA VAL A 383 8.52 23.54 41.41
C VAL A 383 9.13 22.63 40.35
N ASN A 384 10.39 22.24 40.55
CA ASN A 384 11.09 21.35 39.63
C ASN A 384 10.73 19.89 39.96
N PHE A 385 10.45 19.04 38.96
CA PHE A 385 10.17 17.61 39.21
C PHE A 385 11.28 16.87 39.96
N PRO A 386 12.59 17.13 39.74
CA PRO A 386 13.64 16.63 40.60
C PRO A 386 13.41 16.97 42.07
N THR A 387 12.86 18.14 42.41
CA THR A 387 12.55 18.53 43.79
C THR A 387 11.42 17.70 44.38
N ILE A 388 10.31 17.52 43.64
CA ILE A 388 9.20 16.64 44.06
C ILE A 388 9.71 15.20 44.14
N HIS A 389 10.34 14.68 43.10
CA HIS A 389 10.86 13.33 43.04
C HIS A 389 11.83 13.05 44.18
N ASN A 390 12.78 13.95 44.46
CA ASN A 390 13.72 13.82 45.57
C ASN A 390 13.03 13.92 46.95
N LYS A 391 12.02 14.78 47.11
CA LYS A 391 11.17 14.84 48.31
C LYS A 391 10.51 13.48 48.56
N TYR A 392 9.92 12.87 47.53
CA TYR A 392 9.28 11.56 47.64
C TYR A 392 10.28 10.40 47.81
N ILE A 393 11.47 10.48 47.20
CA ILE A 393 12.58 9.54 47.45
C ILE A 393 13.01 9.60 48.92
N ALA A 394 13.24 10.80 49.46
CA ALA A 394 13.66 10.96 50.86
C ALA A 394 12.58 10.43 51.83
N GLN A 395 11.30 10.72 51.56
CA GLN A 395 10.20 10.16 52.36
C GLN A 395 10.08 8.64 52.21
N ARG A 396 10.33 8.09 51.02
CA ARG A 396 10.39 6.65 50.77
C ARG A 396 11.52 6.00 51.56
N GLU A 397 12.73 6.57 51.60
CA GLU A 397 13.83 6.03 52.40
C GLU A 397 13.48 5.95 53.89
N ILE A 398 12.76 6.95 54.40
CA ILE A 398 12.26 6.94 55.79
C ILE A 398 11.21 5.84 55.98
N ALA A 399 10.28 5.68 55.05
CA ALA A 399 9.26 4.64 55.09
C ALA A 399 9.86 3.23 54.97
N ASP A 400 10.83 3.02 54.08
CA ASP A 400 11.56 1.77 53.89
C ASP A 400 12.35 1.40 55.15
N LYS A 401 12.99 2.36 55.83
CA LYS A 401 13.64 2.13 57.13
C LYS A 401 12.62 1.69 58.21
N ARG A 402 11.46 2.34 58.28
CA ARG A 402 10.38 1.98 59.22
C ARG A 402 9.79 0.60 58.92
N MET A 403 9.59 0.29 57.64
CA MET A 403 9.03 -0.99 57.20
C MET A 403 10.04 -2.13 57.30
N LYS A 404 11.33 -1.89 57.09
CA LYS A 404 12.38 -2.88 57.41
C LYS A 404 12.37 -3.24 58.89
N LYS A 405 12.16 -2.26 59.78
CA LYS A 405 11.98 -2.52 61.22
C LYS A 405 10.73 -3.37 61.48
N HIS A 406 9.60 -3.06 60.85
CA HIS A 406 8.36 -3.84 61.00
C HIS A 406 8.50 -5.26 60.42
N ASN A 407 9.04 -5.41 59.21
CA ASN A 407 9.32 -6.69 58.58
C ASN A 407 10.28 -7.54 59.41
N ASN A 408 11.32 -6.94 60.01
CA ASN A 408 12.19 -7.67 60.93
C ASN A 408 11.42 -8.20 62.14
N ILE A 409 10.49 -7.42 62.71
CA ILE A 409 9.64 -7.87 63.82
C ILE A 409 8.73 -9.03 63.36
N VAL A 410 8.10 -8.92 62.19
CA VAL A 410 7.26 -9.97 61.62
C VAL A 410 8.08 -11.23 61.31
N CYS A 411 9.27 -11.10 60.74
CA CYS A 411 10.18 -12.22 60.48
C CYS A 411 10.62 -12.91 61.77
N ILE A 412 10.93 -12.15 62.83
CA ILE A 412 11.24 -12.70 64.15
C ILE A 412 10.03 -13.48 64.68
N TYR A 413 8.82 -12.91 64.59
CA TYR A 413 7.59 -13.57 65.04
C TYR A 413 7.29 -14.86 64.24
N VAL A 414 7.42 -14.81 62.90
CA VAL A 414 7.24 -15.97 62.01
C VAL A 414 8.29 -17.04 62.29
N SER A 415 9.53 -16.65 62.57
CA SER A 415 10.62 -17.58 62.93
C SER A 415 10.38 -18.23 64.29
N ILE A 416 9.99 -17.45 65.32
CA ILE A 416 9.64 -17.98 66.64
C ILE A 416 8.45 -18.92 66.54
N SER A 417 7.43 -18.56 65.76
CA SER A 417 6.26 -19.41 65.52
C SER A 417 6.63 -20.70 64.79
N ALA A 418 7.51 -20.62 63.78
CA ALA A 418 8.00 -21.79 63.06
C ALA A 418 8.83 -22.71 63.97
N ILE A 419 9.66 -22.16 64.87
CA ILE A 419 10.40 -22.92 65.88
C ILE A 419 9.44 -23.59 66.85
N ALA A 420 8.40 -22.89 67.32
CA ALA A 420 7.39 -23.47 68.21
C ALA A 420 6.61 -24.62 67.54
N VAL A 421 6.23 -24.45 66.27
CA VAL A 421 5.58 -25.49 65.47
C VAL A 421 6.51 -26.67 65.23
N ALA A 422 7.77 -26.43 64.86
CA ALA A 422 8.76 -27.48 64.67
C ALA A 422 9.04 -28.26 65.97
N ALA A 423 9.10 -27.57 67.12
CA ALA A 423 9.25 -28.21 68.43
C ALA A 423 8.04 -29.06 68.81
N TYR A 424 6.82 -28.57 68.57
CA TYR A 424 5.58 -29.33 68.79
C TYR A 424 5.49 -30.57 67.90
N ILE A 425 5.86 -30.45 66.62
CA ILE A 425 5.93 -31.59 65.69
C ILE A 425 7.01 -32.59 66.15
N GLY A 426 8.15 -32.10 66.64
CA GLY A 426 9.21 -32.95 67.21
C GLY A 426 8.77 -33.76 68.43
N LEU A 427 7.87 -33.23 69.26
CA LEU A 427 7.29 -33.92 70.42
C LEU A 427 6.26 -34.99 70.04
N THR A 428 5.68 -34.91 68.85
CA THR A 428 4.57 -35.79 68.39
C THR A 428 4.97 -36.75 67.27
N ALA A 429 6.17 -36.61 66.71
CA ALA A 429 6.66 -37.43 65.60
C ALA A 429 7.09 -38.84 66.06
N THR A 430 6.71 -39.86 65.30
CA THR A 430 6.99 -41.28 65.59
C THR A 430 8.41 -41.73 65.24
N THR A 431 9.13 -40.98 64.38
CA THR A 431 10.53 -41.27 64.01
C THR A 431 11.36 -39.99 63.86
N ILE A 432 12.65 -40.08 64.19
CA ILE A 432 13.62 -38.96 64.10
C ILE A 432 13.71 -38.41 62.66
N GLY A 433 13.66 -39.31 61.66
CA GLY A 433 13.70 -38.93 60.24
C GLY A 433 12.52 -38.05 59.81
N SER A 434 11.30 -38.41 60.23
CA SER A 434 10.10 -37.60 59.92
C SER A 434 10.14 -36.23 60.59
N ALA A 435 10.65 -36.12 61.82
CA ALA A 435 10.73 -34.85 62.55
C ALA A 435 11.65 -33.83 61.84
N ILE A 436 12.79 -34.30 61.33
CA ILE A 436 13.76 -33.46 60.59
C ILE A 436 13.14 -32.94 59.29
N ILE A 437 12.46 -33.81 58.53
CA ILE A 437 11.82 -33.42 57.26
C ILE A 437 10.73 -32.37 57.50
N PHE A 438 9.83 -32.56 58.47
CA PHE A 438 8.80 -31.57 58.77
C PHE A 438 9.35 -30.25 59.29
N ALA A 439 10.41 -30.27 60.12
CA ALA A 439 11.05 -29.05 60.60
C ALA A 439 11.71 -28.25 59.46
N THR A 440 12.39 -28.93 58.53
CA THR A 440 13.00 -28.29 57.36
C THR A 440 11.94 -27.67 56.43
N ILE A 441 10.85 -28.39 56.15
CA ILE A 441 9.72 -27.87 55.35
C ILE A 441 9.10 -26.64 56.02
N THR A 442 8.88 -26.68 57.34
CA THR A 442 8.32 -25.56 58.10
C THR A 442 9.24 -24.33 58.07
N GLY A 443 10.55 -24.53 58.22
CA GLY A 443 11.54 -23.46 58.11
C GLY A 443 11.61 -22.82 56.73
N VAL A 444 11.56 -23.63 55.66
CA VAL A 444 11.52 -23.14 54.28
C VAL A 444 10.23 -22.35 54.03
N PHE A 445 9.08 -22.85 54.49
CA PHE A 445 7.79 -22.16 54.33
C PHE A 445 7.76 -20.81 55.04
N ALA A 446 8.30 -20.74 56.27
CA ALA A 446 8.46 -19.51 57.03
C ALA A 446 9.36 -18.49 56.31
N LEU A 447 10.46 -18.95 55.72
CA LEU A 447 11.36 -18.10 54.92
C LEU A 447 10.67 -17.56 53.66
N VAL A 448 9.92 -18.39 52.94
CA VAL A 448 9.16 -17.97 51.75
C VAL A 448 8.11 -16.92 52.11
N ILE A 449 7.36 -17.12 53.19
CA ILE A 449 6.38 -16.14 53.70
C ILE A 449 7.05 -14.81 54.03
N ALA A 450 8.20 -14.84 54.71
CA ALA A 450 8.96 -13.64 55.06
C ALA A 450 9.40 -12.85 53.80
N ILE A 451 9.90 -13.55 52.78
CA ILE A 451 10.28 -12.94 51.49
C ILE A 451 9.07 -12.35 50.79
N MET A 452 7.95 -13.08 50.75
CA MET A 452 6.70 -12.61 50.13
C MET A 452 6.14 -11.36 50.83
N ILE A 453 6.09 -11.33 52.17
CA ILE A 453 5.64 -10.17 52.94
C ILE A 453 6.54 -8.97 52.68
N SER A 454 7.86 -9.17 52.63
CA SER A 454 8.81 -8.10 52.35
C SER A 454 8.61 -7.51 50.95
N GLU A 455 8.43 -8.35 49.94
CA GLU A 455 8.22 -7.91 48.56
C GLU A 455 6.86 -7.23 48.36
N MET A 456 5.79 -7.77 48.96
CA MET A 456 4.45 -7.17 48.95
C MET A 456 4.43 -5.80 49.63
N SER A 457 5.11 -5.68 50.78
CA SER A 457 5.24 -4.41 51.51
C SER A 457 5.97 -3.36 50.68
N LYS A 458 7.07 -3.75 50.04
CA LYS A 458 7.85 -2.86 49.16
C LYS A 458 7.01 -2.33 47.99
N ARG A 459 6.27 -3.22 47.32
CA ARG A 459 5.37 -2.84 46.20
C ARG A 459 4.21 -1.95 46.66
N TYR A 460 3.66 -2.20 47.85
CA TYR A 460 2.59 -1.37 48.41
C TYR A 460 3.07 0.06 48.71
N ILE A 461 4.23 0.20 49.37
CA ILE A 461 4.87 1.49 49.63
C ILE A 461 5.11 2.23 48.32
N GLU A 462 5.69 1.56 47.33
CA GLU A 462 5.98 2.15 46.02
C GLU A 462 4.72 2.71 45.34
N LYS A 463 3.62 1.94 45.33
CA LYS A 463 2.34 2.40 44.77
C LYS A 463 1.75 3.59 45.53
N GLU A 464 1.80 3.57 46.86
CA GLU A 464 1.19 4.63 47.68
C GLU A 464 1.97 5.95 47.58
N PHE A 465 3.30 5.88 47.57
CA PHE A 465 4.16 7.05 47.37
C PHE A 465 4.03 7.61 45.95
N GLN A 466 3.95 6.75 44.93
CA GLN A 466 3.66 7.19 43.56
C GLN A 466 2.31 7.89 43.50
N LYS A 467 1.24 7.31 44.07
CA LYS A 467 -0.09 7.91 44.08
C LYS A 467 -0.09 9.31 44.71
N LYS A 468 0.57 9.48 45.87
CA LYS A 468 0.71 10.79 46.52
C LYS A 468 1.46 11.80 45.66
N MET A 469 2.57 11.38 45.04
CA MET A 469 3.34 12.23 44.14
C MET A 469 2.51 12.70 42.94
N PHE A 470 1.72 11.80 42.33
CA PHE A 470 0.86 12.15 41.21
C PHE A 470 -0.30 13.06 41.60
N MET A 471 -0.91 12.90 42.79
CA MET A 471 -1.93 13.84 43.27
C MET A 471 -1.38 15.26 43.47
N GLU A 472 -0.16 15.38 44.02
CA GLU A 472 0.51 16.69 44.18
C GLU A 472 0.81 17.32 42.80
N LEU A 473 1.24 16.52 41.83
CA LEU A 473 1.46 16.97 40.45
C LEU A 473 0.17 17.38 39.73
N GLU A 474 -0.94 16.68 39.98
CA GLU A 474 -2.26 17.00 39.39
C GLU A 474 -2.77 18.35 39.92
N GLU A 475 -2.67 18.59 41.23
CA GLU A 475 -2.98 19.88 41.86
C GLU A 475 -2.15 21.02 41.25
N CYS A 476 -0.84 20.80 41.09
CA CYS A 476 0.06 21.71 40.38
C CYS A 476 -0.39 21.99 38.94
N SER A 477 -0.72 20.96 38.16
CA SER A 477 -1.10 21.09 36.75
C SER A 477 -2.44 21.80 36.53
N SER A 478 -3.39 21.67 37.46
CA SER A 478 -4.70 22.32 37.40
C SER A 478 -4.62 23.86 37.51
N THR A 479 -3.50 24.39 38.01
CA THR A 479 -3.27 25.84 38.17
C THR A 479 -2.59 26.50 36.96
N VAL A 480 -2.22 25.73 35.93
CA VAL A 480 -1.46 26.18 34.75
C VAL A 480 -2.37 26.62 33.58
N ASN A 481 -3.70 26.52 33.72
CA ASN A 481 -4.60 26.98 32.67
C ASN A 481 -4.57 28.52 32.55
N ASP A 482 -4.28 28.98 31.33
CA ASP A 482 -4.48 30.34 30.80
C ASP A 482 -3.60 31.48 31.33
N VAL A 483 -2.27 31.32 31.34
CA VAL A 483 -1.37 32.50 31.34
C VAL A 483 -0.31 32.33 30.25
N GLU A 484 -0.40 33.19 29.22
CA GLU A 484 0.63 33.38 28.19
C GLU A 484 2.01 33.43 28.87
N ILE A 485 2.91 32.55 28.45
CA ILE A 485 4.22 32.35 29.10
C ILE A 485 5.24 33.46 28.71
N GLU A 486 4.91 34.35 27.77
CA GLU A 486 5.80 35.41 27.31
C GLU A 486 6.09 36.56 28.32
N PRO A 487 5.14 37.06 29.13
CA PRO A 487 5.44 38.20 30.01
C PRO A 487 6.29 37.82 31.23
N ILE A 488 6.24 36.57 31.70
CA ILE A 488 6.87 36.14 32.96
C ILE A 488 8.38 35.88 32.78
N MET A 489 8.79 35.41 31.60
CA MET A 489 10.22 35.24 31.26
C MET A 489 10.97 36.57 31.17
N SER A 490 10.29 37.69 30.89
CA SER A 490 10.91 39.03 30.90
C SER A 490 11.28 39.52 32.31
N ARG A 491 10.52 39.09 33.34
CA ARG A 491 10.76 39.46 34.75
C ARG A 491 11.87 38.65 35.43
N CYS A 492 12.27 37.52 34.88
CA CYS A 492 13.39 36.72 35.42
C CYS A 492 14.75 37.07 34.78
N ARG A 493 14.78 37.97 33.78
CA ARG A 493 16.02 38.51 33.17
C ARG A 493 16.48 39.84 33.77
N GLN A 494 15.70 40.45 34.64
CA GLN A 494 16.12 41.56 35.53
C GLN A 494 16.37 40.99 36.92
#